data_AF-A0A8I7BIJ0-F1
#
_entry.id   AF-A0A8I7BIJ0-F1
#
_cell.length_a   1.000
_cell.length_b   1.000
_cell.length_c   1.000
_cell.angle_alpha   90.00
_cell.angle_beta   90.00
_cell.angle_gamma   90.00
#
_symmetry.space_group_name_H-M   'P 1'
#
loop_
_entity.id
_entity.type
_entity.pdbx_description
1 polymer ?
#
loop_
_entity_poly.entity_id
_entity_poly.type
_entity_poly.pdbx_seq_one_letter_code
_entity_poly.pdbx_strand_id
1 'polypeptide(L)'
;MPFNLMKERLDFIDVDNCQCKSILIEGGGIGTAIETATSQIKVEPTANGGSIVNVESTYKLLPGVEVNDEISEAKDSVTDIFKAAEAYLIANPDAYN
;
A
#
# COMPACT_ATOMS: atom_id res chain seq x y z
N MET A 1 1.02 10.66 -19.04
CA MET A 1 1.28 9.45 -18.24
C MET A 1 0.55 8.31 -18.92
N PRO A 2 1.22 7.30 -19.52
CA PRO A 2 0.52 6.29 -20.32
C PRO A 2 -0.28 5.28 -19.49
N PHE A 3 -0.19 5.34 -18.16
CA PHE A 3 -1.00 4.54 -17.26
C PHE A 3 -1.83 5.46 -16.35
N ASN A 4 -3.11 5.63 -16.68
CA ASN A 4 -4.13 6.25 -15.79
C ASN A 4 -4.77 5.21 -14.84
N LEU A 5 -4.21 4.00 -14.81
CA LEU A 5 -4.75 2.85 -14.12
C LEU A 5 -3.58 2.11 -13.47
N MET A 6 -3.76 1.69 -12.22
CA MET A 6 -2.90 0.73 -11.55
C MET A 6 -3.68 -0.55 -11.34
N LYS A 7 -3.04 -1.69 -11.63
CA LYS A 7 -3.61 -3.00 -11.42
C LYS A 7 -2.76 -3.77 -10.44
N GLU A 8 -3.33 -4.05 -9.29
CA GLU A 8 -2.71 -4.87 -8.27
C GLU A 8 -3.37 -6.24 -8.23
N ARG A 9 -2.56 -7.26 -7.99
CA ARG A 9 -3.02 -8.60 -7.64
C ARG A 9 -2.73 -8.81 -6.17
N LEU A 10 -3.73 -9.25 -5.44
CA LEU A 10 -3.55 -9.70 -4.09
C LEU A 10 -2.97 -11.12 -4.10
N ASP A 11 -1.75 -11.24 -3.58
CA ASP A 11 -0.98 -12.48 -3.54
C ASP A 11 -1.25 -13.27 -2.26
N PHE A 12 -1.57 -12.58 -1.17
CA PHE A 12 -1.83 -13.20 0.13
C PHE A 12 -2.78 -12.33 0.96
N ILE A 13 -3.73 -12.98 1.63
CA ILE A 13 -4.51 -12.41 2.74
C ILE A 13 -4.47 -13.40 3.89
N ASP A 14 -4.14 -12.87 5.06
CA ASP A 14 -4.31 -13.51 6.36
C ASP A 14 -5.26 -12.63 7.17
N VAL A 15 -6.51 -13.09 7.28
CA VAL A 15 -7.55 -12.38 8.02
C VAL A 15 -7.28 -12.46 9.53
N ASP A 16 -6.71 -13.56 10.00
CA ASP A 16 -6.47 -13.80 11.43
C ASP A 16 -5.36 -12.89 11.97
N ASN A 17 -4.34 -12.63 11.14
CA ASN A 17 -3.20 -11.77 11.48
C ASN A 17 -3.30 -10.35 10.89
N CYS A 18 -4.45 -9.98 10.31
CA CYS A 18 -4.67 -8.68 9.65
C CYS A 18 -3.52 -8.29 8.70
N GLN A 19 -3.10 -9.23 7.86
CA GLN A 19 -1.98 -9.07 6.95
C GLN A 19 -2.39 -9.34 5.52
N CYS A 20 -1.92 -8.52 4.59
CA CYS A 20 -2.06 -8.81 3.16
C CYS A 20 -0.80 -8.46 2.40
N LYS A 21 -0.65 -9.09 1.24
CA LYS A 21 0.42 -8.82 0.28
C LYS A 21 -0.19 -8.64 -1.09
N SER A 22 0.17 -7.57 -1.78
CA SER A 22 -0.18 -7.31 -3.17
C SER A 22 1.07 -7.16 -4.03
N ILE A 23 0.93 -7.44 -5.31
CA ILE A 23 1.92 -7.16 -6.34
C ILE A 23 1.29 -6.24 -7.37
N LEU A 24 2.00 -5.19 -7.75
CA LEU A 24 1.62 -4.33 -8.86
C LEU A 24 1.93 -5.05 -10.18
N ILE A 25 0.88 -5.35 -10.93
CA ILE A 25 0.94 -6.10 -12.19
C ILE A 25 1.00 -5.13 -13.38
N GLU A 26 0.36 -3.97 -13.28
CA GLU A 26 0.28 -2.99 -14.36
C GLU A 26 0.19 -1.56 -13.81
N GLY A 27 0.77 -0.61 -14.54
CA GLY A 27 0.78 0.80 -14.15
C GLY A 27 1.89 1.17 -13.18
N GLY A 28 1.84 2.38 -12.62
CA GLY A 28 2.79 2.84 -11.60
C GLY A 28 4.27 2.78 -12.00
N GLY A 29 4.58 2.84 -13.30
CA GLY A 29 5.97 2.77 -13.80
C GLY A 29 6.50 1.36 -14.08
N ILE A 30 5.66 0.32 -13.95
CA ILE A 30 6.01 -1.05 -14.35
C ILE A 30 6.37 -1.10 -15.84
N GLY A 31 7.54 -1.64 -16.16
CA GLY A 31 8.08 -1.76 -17.52
C GLY A 31 8.79 -0.51 -18.05
N THR A 32 8.73 0.62 -17.36
CA THR A 32 9.45 1.87 -17.72
C THR A 32 10.55 2.23 -16.74
N ALA A 33 10.26 2.17 -15.44
CA ALA A 33 11.20 2.48 -14.36
C ALA A 33 11.32 1.32 -13.37
N ILE A 34 10.21 0.60 -13.17
CA ILE A 34 10.06 -0.47 -12.20
C ILE A 34 9.91 -1.80 -12.94
N GLU A 35 10.68 -2.81 -12.56
CA GLU A 35 10.53 -4.18 -13.04
C GLU A 35 9.40 -4.89 -12.28
N THR A 36 9.41 -4.79 -10.95
CA THR A 36 8.36 -5.37 -10.08
C THR A 36 8.16 -4.48 -8.84
N ALA A 37 6.91 -4.30 -8.42
CA ALA A 37 6.58 -3.68 -7.13
C ALA A 37 5.69 -4.60 -6.30
N THR A 38 6.01 -4.73 -5.02
CA THR A 38 5.28 -5.58 -4.07
C THR A 38 5.00 -4.77 -2.82
N SER A 39 3.78 -4.83 -2.30
CA SER A 39 3.39 -4.16 -1.06
C SER A 39 2.88 -5.19 -0.07
N GLN A 40 3.33 -5.07 1.17
CA GLN A 40 2.91 -5.89 2.29
C GLN A 40 2.37 -4.97 3.38
N ILE A 41 1.13 -5.21 3.76
CA ILE A 41 0.42 -4.42 4.78
C ILE A 41 0.16 -5.36 5.96
N LYS A 42 0.50 -4.90 7.16
CA LYS A 42 0.20 -5.59 8.41
C LYS A 42 -0.40 -4.60 9.40
N VAL A 43 -1.54 -4.96 9.99
CA VAL A 43 -2.18 -4.14 11.01
C VAL A 43 -2.05 -4.84 12.35
N GLU A 44 -1.43 -4.18 13.33
CA GLU A 44 -1.15 -4.76 14.64
C GLU A 44 -1.82 -3.95 15.74
N PRO A 45 -2.51 -4.59 16.71
CA PRO A 45 -3.11 -3.88 17.82
C PRO A 45 -2.04 -3.29 18.74
N THR A 46 -2.37 -2.17 19.36
CA THR A 46 -1.55 -1.52 20.39
C THR A 46 -2.18 -1.70 21.76
N ALA A 47 -1.36 -1.61 22.82
CA ALA A 47 -1.83 -1.72 24.20
C ALA A 47 -2.86 -0.65 24.59
N ASN A 48 -2.93 0.46 23.84
CA ASN A 48 -3.84 1.58 24.11
C ASN A 48 -5.19 1.45 23.39
N GLY A 49 -5.48 0.31 22.74
CA GLY A 49 -6.73 0.07 22.03
C GLY A 49 -6.80 0.61 20.61
N GLY A 50 -5.71 1.22 20.10
CA GLY A 50 -5.55 1.55 18.68
C GLY A 50 -4.78 0.49 17.90
N SER A 51 -4.37 0.79 16.68
CA SER A 51 -3.56 -0.09 15.83
C SER A 51 -2.39 0.64 15.18
N ILE A 52 -1.33 -0.10 14.83
CA ILE A 52 -0.25 0.36 13.96
C ILE A 52 -0.40 -0.33 12.62
N VAL A 53 -0.43 0.45 11.55
CA VAL A 53 -0.38 -0.05 10.17
C VAL A 53 1.06 0.00 9.69
N ASN A 54 1.66 -1.17 9.47
CA ASN A 54 2.98 -1.31 8.87
C ASN A 54 2.81 -1.59 7.37
N VAL A 55 3.35 -0.71 6.52
CA VAL A 55 3.37 -0.87 5.07
C VAL A 55 4.81 -1.01 4.60
N GLU A 56 5.12 -2.16 4.02
CA GLU A 56 6.42 -2.45 3.42
C GLU A 56 6.23 -2.56 1.90
N SER A 57 6.79 -1.59 1.16
CA SER A 57 6.78 -1.61 -0.30
C SER A 57 8.19 -1.88 -0.83
N THR A 58 8.32 -2.98 -1.57
CA THR A 58 9.56 -3.39 -2.24
C THR A 58 9.46 -3.09 -3.73
N TYR A 59 10.38 -2.27 -4.23
CA TYR A 59 10.47 -1.92 -5.65
C TYR A 59 11.78 -2.46 -6.22
N LYS A 60 11.67 -3.20 -7.33
CA LYS A 60 12.81 -3.59 -8.15
C LYS A 60 12.84 -2.66 -9.34
N LEU A 61 13.90 -1.85 -9.45
CA LEU A 61 14.05 -0.90 -10.54
C LEU A 61 14.72 -1.54 -11.75
N LEU A 62 14.44 -1.00 -12.93
CA LEU A 62 15.18 -1.36 -14.15
C LEU A 62 16.64 -0.84 -14.07
N PRO A 63 17.60 -1.52 -14.72
CA PRO A 63 19.00 -1.11 -14.68
C PRO A 63 19.20 0.33 -15.19
N GLY A 64 19.92 1.15 -14.41
CA GLY A 64 20.24 2.53 -14.78
C GLY A 64 19.17 3.57 -14.46
N VAL A 65 18.11 3.19 -13.74
CA VAL A 65 17.06 4.09 -13.25
C VAL A 65 17.31 4.43 -11.77
N GLU A 66 17.34 5.72 -11.45
CA GLU A 66 17.26 6.22 -10.07
C GLU A 66 15.86 6.77 -9.81
N VAL A 67 15.24 6.34 -8.71
CA VAL A 67 13.90 6.79 -8.31
C VAL A 67 13.98 7.30 -6.88
N ASN A 68 14.06 8.63 -6.71
CA ASN A 68 14.10 9.26 -5.38
C ASN A 68 12.74 9.89 -5.01
N ASP A 69 12.10 10.60 -5.94
CA ASP A 69 10.88 11.37 -5.60
C ASP A 69 9.60 10.52 -5.61
N GLU A 70 9.48 9.58 -6.55
CA GLU A 70 8.24 8.77 -6.70
C GLU A 70 7.98 7.86 -5.48
N ILE A 71 9.03 7.45 -4.76
CA ILE A 71 8.90 6.62 -3.54
C ILE A 71 8.23 7.42 -2.42
N SER A 72 8.57 8.70 -2.28
CA SER A 72 7.95 9.57 -1.27
C SER A 72 6.48 9.81 -1.61
N GLU A 73 6.17 10.11 -2.88
CA GLU A 73 4.80 10.31 -3.34
C GLU A 73 3.94 9.06 -3.12
N ALA A 74 4.48 7.87 -3.41
CA ALA A 74 3.79 6.61 -3.16
C ALA A 74 3.49 6.40 -1.67
N LYS A 75 4.46 6.70 -0.79
CA LYS A 75 4.27 6.62 0.66
C LYS A 75 3.19 7.58 1.15
N ASP A 76 3.20 8.82 0.67
CA ASP A 76 2.22 9.84 1.05
C ASP A 76 0.82 9.44 0.57
N SER A 77 0.70 8.94 -0.66
CA SER A 77 -0.57 8.43 -1.20
C SER A 77 -1.15 7.29 -0.36
N VAL A 78 -0.34 6.32 0.06
CA VAL A 78 -0.81 5.22 0.91
C VAL A 78 -1.23 5.74 2.29
N THR A 79 -0.46 6.67 2.85
CA THR A 79 -0.76 7.31 4.14
C THR A 79 -2.11 8.04 4.09
N ASP A 80 -2.40 8.75 3.01
CA ASP A 80 -3.66 9.48 2.84
C ASP A 80 -4.86 8.55 2.70
N ILE A 81 -4.70 7.40 2.04
CA ILE A 81 -5.75 6.36 1.96
C ILE A 81 -6.10 5.85 3.36
N PHE A 82 -5.08 5.50 4.17
CA PHE A 82 -5.32 5.01 5.53
C PHE A 82 -5.96 6.07 6.43
N LYS A 83 -5.51 7.33 6.34
CA LYS A 83 -6.11 8.44 7.10
C LYS A 83 -7.56 8.70 6.71
N ALA A 84 -7.89 8.63 5.42
CA ALA A 84 -9.26 8.79 4.96
C ALA A 84 -10.17 7.67 5.47
N ALA A 85 -9.69 6.42 5.44
CA ALA A 85 -10.41 5.28 6.01
C ALA A 85 -10.57 5.41 7.53
N GLU A 86 -9.52 5.77 8.26
CA GLU A 86 -9.56 6.02 9.70
C GLU A 86 -10.58 7.10 10.07
N ALA A 87 -10.55 8.25 9.39
CA ALA A 87 -11.50 9.34 9.62
C ALA A 87 -12.95 8.90 9.38
N TYR A 88 -13.19 8.08 8.35
CA TYR A 88 -14.51 7.51 8.08
C TYR A 88 -14.96 6.57 9.20
N LEU A 89 -14.10 5.65 9.65
CA LEU A 89 -14.43 4.69 10.71
C LEU A 89 -14.69 5.37 12.06
N ILE A 90 -13.92 6.42 12.39
CA ILE A 90 -14.16 7.24 13.59
C ILE A 90 -15.52 7.95 13.53
N ALA A 91 -15.90 8.47 12.36
CA ALA A 91 -17.20 9.13 12.18
C ALA A 91 -18.38 8.15 12.15
N ASN A 92 -18.14 6.86 11.88
CA ASN A 92 -19.16 5.83 11.70
C ASN A 92 -18.85 4.57 12.53
N PRO A 93 -18.96 4.63 13.87
CA PRO A 93 -18.50 3.57 14.76
C PRO A 93 -19.22 2.23 14.56
N ASP A 94 -20.43 2.22 14.00
CA ASP A 94 -21.23 1.00 13.79
C ASP A 94 -21.08 0.37 12.39
N ALA A 95 -20.24 0.94 11.52
CA ALA A 95 -20.15 0.48 10.13
C ALA A 95 -19.53 -0.92 9.97
N TYR A 96 -18.67 -1.34 10.90
CA TYR A 96 -17.90 -2.59 10.83
C TYR A 96 -17.72 -3.27 12.22
N ASN A 97 -18.73 -3.16 13.10
CA ASN A 97 -18.75 -3.79 14.44
C ASN A 97 -19.16 -5.28 14.41
#